data_AF-A0A4R2BLG9-F1
#
_entry.id   AF-A0A4R2BLG9-F1
#
_cell.length_a   1.000
_cell.length_b   1.000
_cell.length_c   1.000
_cell.angle_alpha   90.00
_cell.angle_beta   90.00
_cell.angle_gamma   90.00
#
_symmetry.space_group_name_H-M   'P 1'
#
loop_
_entity.id
_entity.type
_entity.pdbx_description
1 polymer ?
#
loop_
_entity_poly.entity_id
_entity_poly.type
_entity_poly.pdbx_seq_one_letter_code
_entity_poly.pdbx_strand_id
1 'polypeptide(L)' 'MIILIKVHDVFLYNNQKYEVIEVYETGYCEIKRLSSVGPIELIHKKDLKNVEKLIMG' A
#
# COMPACT_ATOMS: atom_id res chain seq x y z
N MET A 1 -13.54 -9.07 1.29
CA MET A 1 -12.18 -9.26 1.84
C MET A 1 -11.73 -7.96 2.48
N ILE A 2 -11.57 -7.92 3.80
CA ILE A 2 -10.99 -6.76 4.50
C ILE A 2 -9.49 -7.02 4.51
N ILE A 3 -8.72 -6.28 3.71
CA ILE A 3 -7.26 -6.38 3.73
C ILE A 3 -6.80 -5.60 4.97
N LEU A 4 -6.21 -6.31 5.93
CA LEU A 4 -5.57 -5.68 7.08
C LEU A 4 -4.18 -5.20 6.61
N ILE A 5 -4.07 -3.90 6.36
CA ILE A 5 -2.84 -3.25 5.86
C ILE A 5 -2.06 -2.72 7.06
N LYS A 6 -0.75 -3.02 7.11
CA LYS A 6 0.19 -2.54 8.13
C LYS A 6 1.31 -1.73 7.49
N VAL A 7 1.97 -0.90 8.28
CA VAL A 7 3.23 -0.25 7.88
C VAL A 7 4.24 -1.31 7.43
N HIS A 8 5.00 -1.02 6.37
CA HIS A 8 5.90 -1.93 5.65
C HIS A 8 5.26 -3.11 4.91
N ASP A 9 3.93 -3.23 4.88
CA ASP A 9 3.31 -4.19 3.95
C ASP A 9 3.67 -3.80 2.50
N VAL A 10 4.06 -4.79 1.70
CA VAL A 10 4.35 -4.63 0.28
C VAL A 10 3.25 -5.26 -0.54
N PHE A 11 2.85 -4.56 -1.61
CA PHE A 11 1.74 -5.01 -2.42
C PHE A 11 1.82 -4.56 -3.88
N LEU A 12 1.04 -5.24 -4.74
CA LEU A 12 0.88 -4.87 -6.15
C LEU A 12 -0.35 -3.99 -6.34
N TYR A 13 -0.12 -2.78 -6.85
CA TYR A 13 -1.17 -1.85 -7.25
C TYR A 13 -0.82 -1.28 -8.62
N ASN A 14 -1.76 -1.35 -9.57
CA ASN A 14 -1.53 -0.98 -10.98
C ASN A 14 -0.26 -1.61 -11.59
N ASN A 15 -0.05 -2.91 -11.36
CA ASN A 15 1.14 -3.68 -11.80
C ASN A 15 2.48 -3.12 -11.30
N GLN A 16 2.46 -2.36 -10.22
CA GLN A 16 3.65 -1.78 -9.60
C GLN A 16 3.69 -2.15 -8.12
N LYS A 17 4.91 -2.31 -7.61
CA LYS A 17 5.13 -2.63 -6.20
C LYS A 17 5.14 -1.36 -5.37
N TYR A 18 4.34 -1.37 -4.32
CA TYR A 18 4.23 -0.30 -3.36
C TYR A 18 4.50 -0.83 -1.96
N GLU A 19 5.09 0.01 -1.13
CA GLU A 19 5.25 -0.19 0.31
C GLU A 19 4.38 0.80 1.06
N VAL A 20 3.72 0.34 2.12
CA VAL A 20 3.00 1.21 3.06
C VAL A 20 3.99 1.92 3.97
N ILE A 21 3.94 3.24 3.97
CA ILE A 21 4.81 4.08 4.81
C ILE A 21 4.12 4.43 6.12
N GLU A 22 2.83 4.78 6.08
CA GLU A 22 2.06 5.20 7.25
C GLU A 22 0.60 4.77 7.12
N VAL A 23 -0.05 4.46 8.24
CA VAL A 23 -1.45 4.04 8.27
C VAL A 23 -2.23 4.88 9.28
N TYR A 24 -3.22 5.61 8.79
CA TYR A 24 -4.06 6.44 9.65
C TYR A 24 -5.33 5.72 10.10
N GLU A 25 -5.82 6.11 11.27
CA GLU A 25 -7.12 5.66 11.82
C GLU A 25 -8.30 6.10 10.94
N THR A 26 -8.15 7.20 10.20
CA THR A 26 -9.14 7.74 9.25
C THR A 26 -9.40 6.84 8.03
N GLY A 27 -8.68 5.74 7.88
CA GLY A 27 -8.83 4.82 6.75
C GLY A 27 -7.96 5.16 5.54
N TYR A 28 -7.08 6.15 5.66
CA TYR A 28 -6.05 6.47 4.66
C TYR A 28 -4.72 5.80 5.01
N CYS A 29 -3.84 5.70 4.02
CA CYS A 29 -2.45 5.32 4.20
C CYS A 29 -1.56 6.04 3.18
N GLU A 30 -0.32 6.28 3.58
CA GLU A 30 0.74 6.73 2.68
C GLU A 30 1.45 5.52 2.07
N ILE A 31 1.67 5.56 0.76
CA ILE A 31 2.29 4.48 0.00
C ILE A 31 3.43 5.03 -0.84
N LYS A 32 4.47 4.22 -1.03
CA LYS A 32 5.63 4.59 -1.85
C LYS A 32 5.92 3.52 -2.87
N ARG A 33 6.11 3.92 -4.12
CA ARG A 33 6.51 3.00 -5.18
C ARG A 33 7.94 2.51 -4.93
N LEU A 34 8.15 1.20 -4.93
CA LEU A 34 9.47 0.61 -4.69
C LEU A 34 10.42 0.73 -5.89
N SER A 35 9.90 0.78 -7.11
CA SER A 35 10.70 0.79 -8.34
C SER A 35 11.23 2.18 -8.73
N SER A 36 10.90 3.24 -8.00
CA SER A 36 11.33 4.60 -8.34
C SER A 36 11.46 5.48 -7.11
N VAL A 37 12.29 6.53 -7.19
CA VAL A 37 12.34 7.64 -6.21
C VAL A 37 11.13 8.58 -6.38
N GLY A 38 9.96 7.99 -6.58
CA GLY A 38 8.70 8.72 -6.76
C GLY A 38 8.23 9.36 -5.45
N PRO A 39 7.27 10.29 -5.54
CA PRO A 39 6.65 10.89 -4.37
C PRO A 39 5.90 9.84 -3.53
N ILE A 40 5.68 10.16 -2.26
CA ILE A 40 4.74 9.43 -1.40
C ILE A 40 3.33 9.79 -1.86
N GLU A 41 2.48 8.77 -2.02
CA GLU A 41 1.09 8.92 -2.45
C GLU A 41 0.15 8.65 -1.26
N LEU A 42 -0.89 9.48 -1.09
CA LEU A 42 -1.93 9.28 -0.09
C LEU A 42 -3.15 8.59 -0.73
N ILE A 43 -3.56 7.43 -0.20
CA ILE A 43 -4.66 6.64 -0.76
C ILE A 43 -5.60 6.16 0.35
N HIS A 44 -6.89 6.00 0.04
CA HIS A 44 -7.84 5.39 0.95
C HIS A 44 -7.74 3.85 0.88
N LYS A 45 -7.73 3.16 2.03
CA LYS A 45 -7.64 1.68 2.12
C LYS A 45 -8.70 0.94 1.30
N LYS A 46 -9.81 1.59 1.00
CA LYS A 46 -10.90 1.04 0.19
C LYS A 46 -10.53 0.89 -1.29
N ASP A 47 -9.61 1.72 -1.77
CA ASP A 47 -9.14 1.71 -3.16
C ASP A 47 -8.02 0.69 -3.34
N LEU A 48 -7.42 0.25 -2.23
CA LEU A 48 -6.47 -0.87 -2.15
C LEU A 48 -7.16 -2.24 -2.11
N LYS A 49 -8.46 -2.37 -2.46
CA LYS A 49 -9.17 -3.66 -2.44
C LYS A 49 -8.74 -4.64 -3.55
N ASN A 50 -8.13 -4.13 -4.63
CA ASN A 50 -7.67 -4.93 -5.78
C ASN A 50 -6.18 -5.27 -5.67
N VAL A 51 -5.70 -5.49 -4.46
CA VAL A 51 -4.29 -5.54 -4.16
C VAL A 51 -3.91 -6.94 -3.71
N GLU A 52 -2.92 -7.52 -4.38
CA GLU A 52 -2.33 -8.79 -3.98
C GLU A 52 -1.25 -8.51 -2.94
N LYS A 53 -1.47 -9.02 -1.71
CA LYS A 53 -0.48 -8.94 -0.64
C LYS A 53 0.71 -9.82 -1.02
N LEU A 54 1.87 -9.21 -1.19
CA LEU A 54 3.12 -9.95 -1.37
C LEU A 54 3.63 -10.32 0.03
N ILE A 55 3.44 -11.58 0.42
CA ILE A 55 4.09 -12.11 1.62
C ILE A 55 5.56 -12.26 1.27
N MET A 56 6.40 -11.33 1.72
CA MET A 56 7.85 -11.54 1.73
C MET A 56 8.17 -12.42 2.93
N GLY A 57 8.57 -13.66 2.64
CA GLY A 57 9.02 -14.63 3.64
C GLY A 57 10.37 -14.29 4.24
#